data_AF-A0A382G5V8-F1
#
_entry.id   AF-A0A382G5V8-F1
#
_cell.length_a   1.000
_cell.length_b   1.000
_cell.length_c   1.000
_cell.angle_alpha   90.00
_cell.angle_beta   90.00
_cell.angle_gamma   90.00
#
_symmetry.space_group_name_H-M   'P 1'
#
loop_
_entity.id
_entity.type
_entity.pdbx_description
1 polymer ?
#
loop_
_entity_poly.entity_id
_entity_poly.type
_entity_poly.pdbx_seq_one_letter_code
_entity_poly.pdbx_strand_id
1 'polypeptide(L)'
;MKYPKLILTALVAVIALVFSRDILQGSIAFSAESTKNPRSAETSNLSTYLTPELVKMIFPEAERFGDIEGSPPSAPVFRGDTLLGYVFETYDLVQGVGFSKRPFHILVGMDLSGFVTGVRLMHHVEPIAILGRTDEDFHQYLTQ
;
A
#
# COMPACT_ATOMS: atom_id res chain seq x y z
N MET A 1 6.48 41.31 -21.30
CA MET A 1 5.62 41.31 -20.10
C MET A 1 6.32 40.53 -18.99
N LYS A 2 6.53 41.20 -17.85
CA LYS A 2 7.47 40.82 -16.78
C LYS A 2 6.62 40.53 -15.53
N TYR A 3 6.63 39.29 -15.03
CA TYR A 3 5.85 38.92 -13.85
C TYR A 3 6.50 39.49 -12.56
N PRO A 4 5.76 40.16 -11.66
CA PRO A 4 6.34 40.84 -10.50
C PRO A 4 6.65 39.87 -9.34
N LYS A 5 7.81 40.09 -8.70
CA LYS A 5 8.40 39.30 -7.59
C LYS A 5 7.63 39.32 -6.26
N LEU A 6 6.39 39.79 -6.22
CA LEU A 6 5.64 40.00 -4.97
C LEU A 6 4.88 38.76 -4.46
N ILE A 7 4.70 37.72 -5.28
CA ILE A 7 3.92 36.51 -4.90
C ILE A 7 4.78 35.52 -4.10
N LEU A 8 6.11 35.58 -4.22
CA LEU A 8 7.01 34.62 -3.56
C LEU A 8 7.23 34.89 -2.06
N THR A 9 6.97 36.11 -1.58
CA THR A 9 7.18 36.48 -0.17
C THR A 9 5.99 36.12 0.73
N ALA A 10 4.79 35.93 0.17
CA ALA A 10 3.57 35.64 0.94
C ALA A 10 3.46 34.17 1.38
N LEU A 11 4.12 33.23 0.68
CA LEU A 11 4.00 31.79 1.00
C LEU A 11 4.89 31.35 2.17
N VAL A 12 5.98 32.09 2.45
CA VAL A 12 6.89 31.79 3.57
C VAL A 12 6.31 32.23 4.94
N ALA A 13 5.36 33.17 4.96
CA ALA A 13 4.75 33.68 6.19
C ALA A 13 3.65 32.80 6.79
N VAL A 14 3.06 31.88 6.01
CA VAL A 14 1.98 30.98 6.50
C VAL A 14 2.54 29.83 7.34
N ILE A 15 3.78 29.40 7.08
CA ILE A 15 4.44 28.30 7.81
C ILE A 15 4.88 28.73 9.23
N ALA A 16 5.11 30.04 9.45
CA ALA A 16 5.55 30.57 10.74
C ALA A 16 4.41 30.91 11.73
N LEU A 17 3.15 30.96 11.28
CA LEU A 17 2.01 31.32 12.16
C LEU A 17 1.36 30.11 12.87
N VAL A 18 1.70 28.89 12.48
CA VAL A 18 1.08 27.66 13.04
C VAL A 18 1.76 27.20 14.35
N PHE A 19 2.90 27.78 14.73
CA PHE A 19 3.70 27.34 15.89
C PHE A 19 3.56 28.19 17.17
N SER A 20 2.56 29.07 17.31
CA SER A 20 2.52 29.99 18.47
C SER A 20 1.15 30.29 19.08
N ARG A 21 0.19 29.37 19.02
CA ARG A 21 -1.11 29.56 19.71
C ARG A 21 -1.65 28.31 20.41
N ASP A 22 -0.81 27.66 21.20
CA ASP A 22 -1.31 26.97 22.40
C ASP A 22 -1.27 27.98 23.55
N ILE A 23 -2.44 28.40 24.04
CA ILE A 23 -2.75 28.77 25.43
C ILE A 23 -4.23 29.24 25.54
N LEU A 24 -5.02 28.39 26.21
CA LEU A 24 -6.28 28.60 26.97
C LEU A 24 -7.66 28.84 26.31
N GLN A 25 -8.50 27.80 26.47
CA GLN A 25 -9.95 27.74 26.83
C GLN A 25 -11.06 27.96 25.78
N GLY A 26 -11.95 26.95 25.68
CA GLY A 26 -13.37 27.14 25.33
C GLY A 26 -13.96 26.07 24.40
N SER A 27 -14.79 25.19 24.94
CA SER A 27 -15.40 24.00 24.31
C SER A 27 -16.25 24.27 23.06
N ILE A 28 -15.94 23.58 21.96
CA ILE A 28 -16.92 22.93 21.07
C ILE A 28 -16.35 21.57 20.66
N ALA A 29 -16.92 20.49 21.19
CA ALA A 29 -16.55 19.13 20.84
C ALA A 29 -17.05 18.81 19.42
N PHE A 30 -16.18 18.97 18.43
CA PHE A 30 -16.38 18.37 17.11
C PHE A 30 -15.95 16.90 17.23
N SER A 31 -16.94 16.01 17.25
CA SER A 31 -16.74 14.56 17.27
C SER A 31 -16.17 14.11 15.93
N ALA A 32 -14.86 14.27 15.75
CA ALA A 32 -14.10 13.52 14.77
C ALA A 32 -13.97 12.10 15.31
N GLU A 33 -14.84 11.22 14.85
CA GLU A 33 -14.72 9.78 15.07
C GLU A 33 -13.56 9.25 14.22
N SER A 34 -12.34 9.57 14.64
CA SER A 34 -11.11 8.90 14.22
C SER A 34 -10.75 7.93 15.34
N THR A 35 -11.40 6.77 15.34
CA THR A 35 -11.01 5.64 16.17
C THR A 35 -10.67 4.45 15.28
N LYS A 36 -9.40 4.37 14.85
CA LYS A 36 -8.58 3.20 15.17
C LYS A 36 -7.08 3.40 14.89
N ASN A 37 -6.38 3.71 15.98
CA ASN A 37 -5.11 3.13 16.43
C ASN A 37 -3.82 3.41 15.61
N PRO A 38 -2.83 4.15 16.17
CA PRO A 38 -1.47 4.14 15.63
C PRO A 38 -0.81 2.85 16.10
N ARG A 39 -0.92 1.77 15.33
CA ARG A 39 -0.12 0.58 15.62
C ARG A 39 1.27 0.76 15.03
N SER A 40 2.14 1.35 15.83
CA SER A 40 3.58 1.21 15.71
C SER A 40 3.93 -0.29 15.63
N ALA A 41 4.43 -0.70 14.45
CA ALA A 41 5.10 -1.98 14.18
C ALA A 41 4.28 -3.28 14.32
N GLU A 42 3.10 -3.37 13.71
CA GLU A 42 2.67 -4.69 13.21
C GLU A 42 3.53 -5.01 11.98
N THR A 43 4.28 -6.11 12.03
CA THR A 43 5.05 -6.62 10.90
C THR A 43 4.09 -6.84 9.73
N SER A 44 4.28 -6.07 8.65
CA SER A 44 3.45 -6.14 7.44
C SER A 44 3.35 -7.58 6.92
N ASN A 45 2.15 -8.01 6.52
CA ASN A 45 1.91 -9.33 5.94
C ASN A 45 2.75 -9.53 4.66
N LEU A 46 3.05 -8.45 3.93
CA LEU A 46 3.97 -8.47 2.78
C LEU A 46 5.30 -9.16 3.12
N SER A 47 5.87 -8.90 4.30
CA SER A 47 7.16 -9.47 4.71
C SER A 47 7.15 -11.00 4.83
N THR A 48 5.97 -11.61 5.01
CA THR A 48 5.81 -13.06 5.09
C THR A 48 5.91 -13.72 3.72
N TYR A 49 5.54 -13.01 2.66
CA TYR A 49 5.41 -13.55 1.31
C TYR A 49 6.46 -13.01 0.32
N LEU A 50 7.16 -11.94 0.64
CA LEU A 50 8.05 -11.29 -0.31
C LEU A 50 9.32 -12.13 -0.54
N THR A 51 9.40 -12.79 -1.71
CA THR A 51 10.59 -13.51 -2.17
C THR A 51 11.00 -13.06 -3.58
N PRO A 52 12.28 -13.23 -3.97
CA PRO A 52 12.73 -12.88 -5.32
C PRO A 52 11.94 -13.59 -6.43
N GLU A 53 11.52 -14.83 -6.21
CA GLU A 53 10.75 -15.63 -7.16
C GLU A 53 9.35 -15.07 -7.37
N LEU A 54 8.67 -14.66 -6.28
CA LEU A 54 7.36 -14.02 -6.35
C LEU A 54 7.41 -12.64 -6.98
N VAL A 55 8.44 -11.86 -6.66
CA VAL A 55 8.67 -10.57 -7.31
C VAL A 55 8.90 -10.75 -8.81
N LYS A 56 9.67 -11.74 -9.24
CA LYS A 56 9.86 -12.04 -10.68
C LYS A 56 8.58 -12.50 -11.37
N MET A 57 7.70 -13.20 -10.66
CA MET A 57 6.41 -13.59 -11.21
C MET A 57 5.47 -12.40 -11.45
N ILE A 58 5.61 -11.33 -10.68
CA ILE A 58 4.81 -10.10 -10.78
C ILE A 58 5.47 -9.09 -11.74
N PHE A 59 6.79 -8.98 -11.69
CA PHE A 59 7.62 -8.16 -12.55
C PHE A 59 8.68 -9.08 -13.20
N PRO A 60 8.42 -9.63 -14.40
CA PRO A 60 9.32 -10.57 -15.08
C PRO A 60 10.77 -10.07 -15.22
N GLU A 61 10.90 -8.75 -15.31
CA GLU A 61 12.14 -8.04 -15.52
C GLU A 61 12.81 -7.56 -14.22
N ALA A 62 12.29 -7.97 -13.07
CA ALA A 62 12.84 -7.61 -11.78
C ALA A 62 14.14 -8.34 -11.48
N GLU A 63 15.11 -7.59 -10.98
CA GLU A 63 16.40 -8.09 -10.52
C GLU A 63 16.51 -8.06 -8.99
N ARG A 64 15.84 -7.09 -8.34
CA ARG A 64 15.81 -6.94 -6.88
C ARG A 64 14.56 -6.22 -6.40
N PHE A 65 14.28 -6.34 -5.11
CA PHE A 65 13.34 -5.49 -4.38
C PHE A 65 14.05 -4.81 -3.20
N GLY A 66 13.53 -3.67 -2.75
CA GLY A 66 14.02 -2.95 -1.58
C GLY A 66 13.24 -3.28 -0.31
N ASP A 67 13.57 -2.56 0.77
CA ASP A 67 12.91 -2.72 2.06
C ASP A 67 11.43 -2.35 1.99
N ILE A 68 10.64 -2.96 2.87
CA ILE A 68 9.21 -2.65 2.99
C ILE A 68 9.06 -1.34 3.76
N GLU A 69 8.48 -0.35 3.10
CA GLU A 69 8.34 1.00 3.63
C GLU A 69 6.96 1.60 3.30
N GLY A 70 6.68 2.76 3.92
CA GLY A 70 5.50 3.56 3.63
C GLY A 70 4.22 3.14 4.36
N SER A 71 3.15 3.87 4.06
CA SER A 71 1.78 3.58 4.50
C SER A 71 0.84 3.85 3.30
N PRO A 72 0.30 2.80 2.67
CA PRO A 72 0.39 1.39 3.07
C PRO A 72 1.78 0.77 2.85
N PRO A 73 2.12 -0.32 3.58
CA PRO A 73 3.40 -1.01 3.41
C PRO A 73 3.61 -1.53 1.98
N SER A 74 4.75 -1.21 1.39
CA SER A 74 5.10 -1.63 0.03
C SER A 74 6.61 -1.81 -0.15
N ALA A 75 7.02 -2.71 -1.04
CA ALA A 75 8.41 -2.91 -1.41
C ALA A 75 8.66 -2.37 -2.83
N PRO A 76 9.66 -1.49 -3.04
CA PRO A 76 10.03 -1.03 -4.37
C PRO A 76 10.74 -2.14 -5.15
N VAL A 77 10.46 -2.27 -6.45
CA VAL A 77 11.03 -3.30 -7.34
C VAL A 77 11.86 -2.66 -8.43
N PHE A 78 13.04 -3.24 -8.72
CA PHE A 78 14.02 -2.63 -9.61
C PHE A 78 14.56 -3.59 -10.68
N ARG A 79 14.97 -3.00 -11.80
CA ARG A 79 15.91 -3.57 -12.79
C ARG A 79 17.18 -2.72 -12.75
N GLY A 80 18.29 -3.27 -12.26
CA GLY A 80 19.48 -2.49 -11.90
C GLY A 80 19.14 -1.35 -10.96
N ASP A 81 19.39 -0.11 -11.43
CA ASP A 81 19.07 1.13 -10.70
C ASP A 81 17.72 1.75 -11.10
N THR A 82 17.00 1.14 -12.03
CA THR A 82 15.71 1.64 -12.50
C THR A 82 14.57 1.09 -11.64
N LEU A 83 13.80 1.98 -11.01
CA LEU A 83 12.57 1.62 -10.31
C LEU A 83 11.49 1.25 -11.33
N LEU A 84 10.98 0.01 -11.24
CA LEU A 84 9.90 -0.49 -12.09
C LEU A 84 8.52 -0.20 -11.50
N GLY A 85 8.42 -0.23 -10.17
CA GLY A 85 7.14 -0.12 -9.48
C GLY A 85 7.23 -0.61 -8.04
N TYR A 86 6.08 -0.96 -7.47
CA TYR A 86 5.94 -1.40 -6.09
C TYR A 86 5.14 -2.69 -6.00
N VAL A 87 5.47 -3.53 -5.02
CA VAL A 87 4.66 -4.67 -4.60
C VAL A 87 4.06 -4.36 -3.23
N PHE A 88 2.78 -4.66 -3.07
CA PHE A 88 2.08 -4.56 -1.79
C PHE A 88 1.18 -5.77 -1.57
N GLU A 89 0.79 -5.98 -0.31
CA GLU A 89 -0.12 -7.04 0.09
C GLU A 89 -1.50 -6.44 0.40
N THR A 90 -2.56 -6.96 -0.22
CA THR A 90 -3.88 -6.31 -0.18
C THR A 90 -4.52 -6.26 1.21
N TYR A 91 -4.27 -7.26 2.07
CA TYR A 91 -4.83 -7.29 3.41
C TYR A 91 -4.21 -6.21 4.31
N ASP A 92 -2.92 -5.90 4.15
CA ASP A 92 -2.27 -4.75 4.78
C ASP A 92 -2.91 -3.40 4.40
N LEU A 93 -3.58 -3.32 3.23
CA LEU A 93 -4.23 -2.09 2.75
C LEU A 93 -5.68 -1.97 3.22
N VAL A 94 -6.50 -2.95 2.89
CA VAL A 94 -7.97 -2.84 3.00
C VAL A 94 -8.60 -3.84 3.97
N GLN A 95 -7.80 -4.76 4.53
CA GLN A 95 -8.27 -5.81 5.45
C GLN A 95 -9.47 -6.60 4.90
N GLY A 96 -9.46 -6.86 3.59
CA GLY A 96 -10.53 -7.56 2.89
C GLY A 96 -10.65 -9.03 3.36
N VAL A 97 -11.88 -9.52 3.46
CA VAL A 97 -12.18 -10.90 3.85
C VAL A 97 -13.08 -11.59 2.84
N GLY A 98 -12.93 -12.91 2.72
CA GLY A 98 -13.73 -13.75 1.85
C GLY A 98 -15.06 -14.21 2.45
N PHE A 99 -15.75 -15.15 1.79
CA PHE A 99 -17.00 -15.72 2.30
C PHE A 99 -16.78 -16.53 3.57
N SER A 100 -15.58 -17.09 3.75
CA SER A 100 -15.12 -17.72 4.98
C SER A 100 -14.97 -16.76 6.17
N LYS A 101 -15.06 -15.45 5.93
CA LYS A 101 -14.67 -14.38 6.86
C LYS A 101 -13.20 -14.47 7.29
N ARG A 102 -12.36 -15.10 6.48
CA ARG A 102 -10.91 -15.13 6.65
C ARG A 102 -10.21 -14.20 5.65
N PRO A 103 -8.99 -13.73 5.97
CA PRO A 103 -8.20 -12.91 5.08
C PRO A 103 -7.91 -13.59 3.74
N PHE A 104 -7.88 -12.78 2.68
CA PHE A 104 -7.25 -13.11 1.42
C PHE A 104 -5.90 -12.42 1.35
N HIS A 105 -4.83 -13.21 1.25
CA HIS A 105 -3.49 -12.66 1.09
C HIS A 105 -3.11 -12.67 -0.38
N ILE A 106 -3.04 -11.47 -0.97
CA ILE A 106 -2.77 -11.29 -2.39
C ILE A 106 -1.65 -10.28 -2.53
N LEU A 107 -0.58 -10.68 -3.23
CA LEU A 107 0.46 -9.78 -3.67
C LEU A 107 0.06 -9.14 -4.99
N VAL A 108 0.21 -7.82 -5.06
CA VAL A 108 -0.09 -7.03 -6.26
C VAL A 108 1.13 -6.19 -6.60
N GLY A 109 1.57 -6.27 -7.85
CA GLY A 109 2.52 -5.34 -8.43
C GLY A 109 1.82 -4.22 -9.16
N MET A 110 2.32 -3.01 -8.98
CA MET A 110 1.84 -1.83 -9.67
C MET A 110 3.03 -1.03 -10.22
N ASP A 111 2.97 -0.67 -11.49
CA ASP A 111 3.97 0.20 -12.11
C ASP A 111 3.81 1.66 -11.67
N LEU A 112 4.76 2.51 -12.08
CA LEU A 112 4.75 3.94 -11.74
C LEU A 112 3.64 4.74 -12.43
N SER A 113 2.94 4.15 -13.41
CA SER A 113 1.76 4.75 -14.05
C SER A 113 0.45 4.33 -13.38
N GLY A 114 0.52 3.47 -12.36
CA GLY A 114 -0.63 2.96 -11.62
C GLY A 114 -1.30 1.74 -12.26
N PHE A 115 -0.65 1.10 -13.25
CA PHE A 115 -1.17 -0.13 -13.84
C PHE A 115 -0.70 -1.36 -13.06
N VAL A 116 -1.61 -2.31 -12.87
CA VAL A 116 -1.28 -3.61 -12.26
C VAL A 116 -0.42 -4.41 -13.24
N THR A 117 0.77 -4.79 -12.81
CA THR A 117 1.73 -5.57 -13.61
C THR A 117 1.58 -7.08 -13.39
N GLY A 118 1.07 -7.47 -12.23
CA GLY A 118 0.83 -8.86 -11.89
C GLY A 118 0.19 -9.03 -10.52
N VAL A 119 -0.44 -10.18 -10.33
CA VAL A 119 -1.15 -10.55 -9.09
C VAL A 119 -0.80 -11.99 -8.71
N ARG A 120 -0.61 -12.26 -7.42
CA ARG A 120 -0.39 -13.61 -6.89
C ARG A 120 -1.20 -13.84 -5.64
N LEU A 121 -2.02 -14.89 -5.65
CA LEU A 121 -2.73 -15.38 -4.47
C LEU A 121 -1.75 -16.19 -3.62
N MET A 122 -1.51 -15.75 -2.39
CA MET A 122 -0.57 -16.37 -1.45
C MET A 122 -1.25 -17.33 -0.49
N HIS A 123 -2.42 -16.95 0.01
CA HIS A 123 -3.16 -17.73 0.98
C HIS A 123 -4.64 -17.33 0.99
N HIS A 124 -5.50 -18.33 1.11
CA HIS A 124 -6.94 -18.16 1.31
C HIS A 124 -7.50 -19.38 2.06
N VAL A 125 -8.73 -19.24 2.59
CA VAL A 125 -9.43 -20.31 3.30
C VAL A 125 -10.88 -20.40 2.83
N GLU A 126 -11.10 -20.37 1.52
CA GLU A 126 -12.47 -20.33 1.00
C GLU A 126 -13.16 -21.70 0.99
N PRO A 127 -14.46 -21.75 1.36
CA PRO A 127 -15.22 -22.99 1.37
C PRO A 127 -15.57 -23.49 -0.04
N ILE A 128 -15.26 -22.73 -1.11
CA ILE A 128 -15.56 -23.19 -2.48
C ILE A 128 -14.69 -24.39 -2.91
N ALA A 129 -13.60 -24.68 -2.19
CA ALA A 129 -12.86 -25.93 -2.37
C ALA A 129 -13.76 -27.18 -2.16
N ILE A 130 -14.81 -27.06 -1.33
CA ILE A 130 -15.81 -28.12 -1.12
C ILE A 130 -16.60 -28.41 -2.41
N LEU A 131 -16.70 -27.43 -3.32
CA LEU A 131 -17.37 -27.58 -4.63
C LEU A 131 -16.42 -28.11 -5.73
N GLY A 132 -15.23 -28.58 -5.37
CA GLY A 132 -14.27 -29.20 -6.30
C GLY A 132 -13.36 -28.22 -7.03
N ARG A 133 -13.23 -26.96 -6.55
CA ARG A 133 -12.23 -26.01 -7.04
C ARG A 133 -10.91 -26.15 -6.29
N THR A 134 -9.82 -25.92 -6.99
CA THR A 134 -8.44 -26.01 -6.49
C THR A 134 -7.78 -24.63 -6.44
N ASP A 135 -6.68 -24.51 -5.71
CA ASP A 135 -5.89 -23.27 -5.68
C ASP A 135 -5.39 -22.86 -7.07
N GLU A 136 -5.11 -23.86 -7.92
CA GLU A 136 -4.73 -23.64 -9.31
C GLU A 136 -5.85 -22.95 -10.12
N ASP A 137 -7.12 -23.28 -9.87
CA ASP A 137 -8.24 -22.62 -10.54
C ASP A 137 -8.29 -21.11 -10.21
N PHE A 138 -7.91 -20.74 -8.99
CA PHE A 138 -7.81 -19.34 -8.59
C PHE A 138 -6.61 -18.65 -9.24
N HIS A 139 -5.45 -19.31 -9.27
CA HIS A 139 -4.27 -18.77 -9.94
C HIS A 139 -4.54 -18.53 -11.42
N GLN A 140 -5.18 -19.48 -12.11
CA GLN A 140 -5.59 -19.32 -13.50
C GLN A 140 -6.53 -18.14 -13.70
N TYR A 141 -7.49 -17.91 -12.79
CA TYR A 141 -8.41 -16.77 -12.87
C TYR A 141 -7.69 -15.41 -12.75
N LEU A 142 -6.65 -15.33 -11.92
CA LEU A 142 -5.89 -14.09 -11.72
C LEU A 142 -4.92 -13.76 -12.86
N THR A 143 -4.69 -14.69 -13.78
CA THR A 143 -3.73 -14.53 -14.89
C THR A 143 -4.39 -14.49 -16.27
N GLN A 144 -5.72 -14.33 -16.35
CA GLN A 144 -6.46 -14.26 -17.61
C GLN A 144 -6.33 -12.91 -18.32
#